data_AF-A0A967QB25-F1
#
_entry.id   AF-A0A967QB25-F1
#
_cell.length_a   1.000
_cell.length_b   1.000
_cell.length_c   1.000
_cell.angle_alpha   90.00
_cell.angle_beta   90.00
_cell.angle_gamma   90.00
#
_symmetry.space_group_name_H-M   'P 1'
#
loop_
_entity.id
_entity.type
_entity.pdbx_description
1 polymer ?
#
loop_
_entity_poly.entity_id
_entity_poly.type
_entity_poly.pdbx_seq_one_letter_code
_entity_poly.pdbx_strand_id
1 'polypeptide(L)'
;FSLGLDKYRKPTLVSATDGVGTKLKIAFMTDIHDTVGIDLVAMCVNDIVVQGAEPLFFLDYLATGKLSPEKAAEIVKGISAGCVQAGCALIGGETAEMPGMYMDGEYDVAGFSVGIVDSDDIVDGSAIHVGDRIIGLASSGLHSNGFSLARKVLFTKMELDVGSKIAELEKSLGEELLTPTRIYVKTVLNLMRDFTLK
;
A
#
# COMPACT_ATOMS: atom_id res chain seq x y z
N PHE A 1 13.80 17.41 1.74
CA PHE A 1 13.52 17.00 0.33
C PHE A 1 13.51 18.26 -0.53
N SER A 2 14.21 18.28 -1.67
CA SER A 2 14.19 19.44 -2.59
C SER A 2 13.17 19.19 -3.70
N LEU A 3 12.28 20.15 -3.94
CA LEU A 3 11.15 19.97 -4.88
C LEU A 3 11.55 20.07 -6.36
N GLY A 4 12.67 20.72 -6.70
CA GLY A 4 13.10 20.90 -8.09
C GLY A 4 12.01 21.57 -8.95
N LEU A 5 11.57 22.76 -8.53
CA LEU A 5 10.39 23.45 -9.06
C LEU A 5 10.46 23.73 -10.58
N ASP A 6 11.64 23.73 -11.17
CA ASP A 6 11.85 23.97 -12.62
C ASP A 6 11.11 22.96 -13.51
N LYS A 7 10.66 21.83 -12.94
CA LYS A 7 9.87 20.79 -13.63
C LYS A 7 8.37 21.07 -13.71
N TYR A 8 7.84 22.00 -12.92
CA TYR A 8 6.40 22.24 -12.79
C TYR A 8 6.07 23.72 -13.03
N ARG A 9 4.97 23.99 -13.73
CA ARG A 9 4.48 25.36 -13.96
C ARG A 9 3.65 25.86 -12.79
N LYS A 10 2.69 25.05 -12.33
CA LYS A 10 1.86 25.32 -11.15
C LYS A 10 1.91 24.13 -10.19
N PRO A 11 3.00 23.98 -9.41
CA PRO A 11 3.19 22.82 -8.55
C PRO A 11 2.08 22.75 -7.47
N THR A 12 1.41 21.60 -7.39
CA THR A 12 0.41 21.27 -6.37
C THR A 12 0.86 20.03 -5.61
N LEU A 13 0.86 20.10 -4.29
CA LEU A 13 1.15 18.94 -3.44
C LEU A 13 -0.13 18.15 -3.20
N VAL A 14 -0.04 16.83 -3.34
CA VAL A 14 -1.11 15.88 -3.05
C VAL A 14 -0.58 14.93 -1.99
N SER A 15 -1.36 14.67 -0.94
CA SER A 15 -0.95 13.78 0.14
C SER A 15 -2.03 12.77 0.47
N ALA A 16 -1.60 11.57 0.87
CA ALA A 16 -2.48 10.53 1.36
C ALA A 16 -1.88 9.88 2.61
N THR A 17 -2.75 9.43 3.50
CA THR A 17 -2.39 8.62 4.66
C THR A 17 -3.32 7.42 4.72
N ASP A 18 -2.75 6.25 5.00
CA ASP A 18 -3.52 5.01 5.10
C ASP A 18 -2.81 4.01 6.02
N GLY A 19 -3.48 2.92 6.35
CA GLY A 19 -2.93 1.76 7.04
C GLY A 19 -3.07 0.48 6.23
N VAL A 20 -2.44 -0.60 6.70
CA VAL A 20 -2.60 -1.94 6.08
C VAL A 20 -3.94 -2.57 6.48
N GLY A 21 -4.45 -2.22 7.67
CA GLY A 21 -5.71 -2.73 8.18
C GLY A 21 -5.67 -4.22 8.53
N THR A 22 -6.82 -4.89 8.41
CA THR A 22 -7.00 -6.25 8.96
C THR A 22 -6.23 -7.36 8.23
N LYS A 23 -5.52 -7.04 7.15
CA LYS A 23 -4.53 -7.95 6.53
C LYS A 23 -3.40 -8.30 7.49
N LEU A 24 -3.06 -7.41 8.43
CA LEU A 24 -2.06 -7.65 9.47
C LEU A 24 -2.37 -8.90 10.31
N LYS A 25 -3.66 -9.25 10.50
CA LYS A 25 -4.01 -10.49 11.20
C LYS A 25 -3.50 -11.73 10.47
N ILE A 26 -3.41 -11.72 9.14
CA ILE A 26 -2.80 -12.83 8.39
C ILE A 26 -1.30 -12.88 8.64
N ALA A 27 -0.63 -11.72 8.60
CA ALA A 27 0.81 -11.61 8.88
C ALA A 27 1.16 -12.17 10.27
N PHE A 28 0.32 -11.91 11.28
CA PHE A 28 0.50 -12.47 12.62
C PHE A 28 0.29 -13.99 12.66
N MET A 29 -0.71 -14.50 11.93
CA MET A 29 -1.01 -15.94 11.89
C MET A 29 0.08 -16.75 11.16
N THR A 30 0.75 -16.17 10.16
CA THR A 30 1.82 -16.82 9.41
C THR A 30 3.22 -16.51 9.92
N ASP A 31 3.36 -15.51 10.80
CA ASP A 31 4.65 -14.93 11.22
C ASP A 31 5.50 -14.44 10.03
N ILE A 32 4.84 -13.78 9.06
CA ILE A 32 5.48 -13.20 7.86
C ILE A 32 5.20 -11.71 7.84
N HIS A 33 6.23 -10.87 8.00
CA HIS A 33 6.06 -9.42 8.16
C HIS A 33 6.74 -8.57 7.06
N ASP A 34 7.54 -9.18 6.19
CA ASP A 34 8.36 -8.44 5.21
C ASP A 34 7.62 -7.99 3.94
N THR A 35 6.34 -8.35 3.81
CA THR A 35 5.47 -7.98 2.68
C THR A 35 4.49 -6.84 3.01
N VAL A 36 4.05 -6.72 4.27
CA VAL A 36 3.00 -5.75 4.66
C VAL A 36 3.47 -4.29 4.55
N GLY A 37 4.77 -4.05 4.55
CA GLY A 37 5.30 -2.71 4.27
C GLY A 37 5.08 -2.27 2.82
N ILE A 38 5.06 -3.21 1.87
CA ILE A 38 4.73 -2.92 0.46
C ILE A 38 3.25 -2.57 0.35
N ASP A 39 2.39 -3.32 1.05
CA ASP A 39 0.96 -3.02 1.15
C ASP A 39 0.71 -1.60 1.65
N LEU A 40 1.41 -1.20 2.72
CA LEU A 40 1.29 0.13 3.31
C LEU A 40 1.62 1.23 2.29
N VAL A 41 2.77 1.11 1.63
CA VAL A 41 3.19 2.09 0.61
C VAL A 41 2.19 2.12 -0.53
N ALA A 42 1.77 0.95 -1.03
CA ALA A 42 0.88 0.83 -2.17
C ALA A 42 -0.46 1.54 -1.94
N MET A 43 -1.05 1.41 -0.75
CA MET A 43 -2.31 2.09 -0.41
C MET A 43 -2.14 3.62 -0.54
N CYS A 44 -1.11 4.21 0.06
CA CYS A 44 -0.96 5.66 -0.02
C CYS A 44 -0.54 6.16 -1.40
N VAL A 45 0.40 5.50 -2.09
CA VAL A 45 0.93 6.00 -3.36
C VAL A 45 -0.05 5.80 -4.52
N ASN A 46 -0.88 4.74 -4.47
CA ASN A 46 -1.93 4.56 -5.47
C ASN A 46 -3.01 5.64 -5.32
N ASP A 47 -3.34 6.07 -4.11
CA ASP A 47 -4.36 7.10 -3.85
C ASP A 47 -3.95 8.51 -4.29
N ILE A 48 -2.64 8.78 -4.42
CA ILE A 48 -2.17 10.05 -4.99
C ILE A 48 -1.96 9.97 -6.50
N VAL A 49 -1.52 8.82 -7.04
CA VAL A 49 -1.26 8.70 -8.48
C VAL A 49 -2.54 8.66 -9.32
N VAL A 50 -3.69 8.31 -8.73
CA VAL A 50 -4.99 8.41 -9.41
C VAL A 50 -5.35 9.86 -9.78
N GLN A 51 -4.76 10.86 -9.12
CA GLN A 51 -4.88 12.28 -9.47
C GLN A 51 -3.77 12.76 -10.40
N GLY A 52 -2.86 11.86 -10.81
CA GLY A 52 -1.68 12.18 -11.62
C GLY A 52 -0.45 12.62 -10.84
N ALA A 53 -0.47 12.57 -9.50
CA ALA A 53 0.66 13.00 -8.69
C ALA A 53 1.80 11.98 -8.68
N GLU A 54 3.01 12.45 -8.94
CA GLU A 54 4.26 11.70 -8.78
C GLU A 54 4.62 11.64 -7.28
N PRO A 55 4.74 10.46 -6.66
CA PRO A 55 5.15 10.33 -5.27
C PRO A 55 6.58 10.86 -5.04
N LEU A 56 6.74 11.75 -4.07
CA LEU A 56 8.03 12.34 -3.72
C LEU A 56 8.68 11.60 -2.55
N PHE A 57 7.97 11.52 -1.43
CA PHE A 57 8.48 10.91 -0.22
C PHE A 57 7.39 10.24 0.61
N PHE A 58 7.83 9.32 1.46
CA PHE A 58 7.02 8.53 2.34
C PHE A 58 7.52 8.62 3.79
N LEU A 59 6.58 8.58 4.74
CA LEU A 59 6.84 8.39 6.15
C LEU A 59 5.98 7.26 6.70
N ASP A 60 6.50 6.55 7.69
CA ASP A 60 5.79 5.47 8.38
C ASP A 60 5.64 5.72 9.88
N TYR A 61 4.61 5.10 10.46
CA TYR A 61 4.38 5.05 11.90
C TYR A 61 4.05 3.61 12.28
N LEU A 62 4.92 3.00 13.09
CA LEU A 62 4.75 1.65 13.64
C LEU A 62 4.33 1.75 15.11
N ALA A 63 3.17 1.21 15.45
CA ALA A 63 2.70 1.07 16.82
C ALA A 63 2.64 -0.40 17.22
N THR A 64 3.17 -0.77 18.39
CA THR A 64 3.15 -2.16 18.84
C THR A 64 3.06 -2.26 20.37
N GLY A 65 2.58 -3.40 20.88
CA GLY A 65 2.50 -3.64 22.33
C GLY A 65 3.88 -3.86 22.95
N LYS A 66 4.75 -4.55 22.22
CA LYS A 66 6.14 -4.80 22.59
C LYS A 66 6.98 -4.87 21.31
N LEU A 67 8.03 -4.07 21.25
CA LEU A 67 8.88 -3.97 20.08
C LEU A 67 9.76 -5.22 19.94
N SER A 68 9.60 -5.94 18.84
CA SER A 68 10.59 -6.91 18.35
C SER A 68 11.42 -6.23 17.26
N PRO A 69 12.74 -6.05 17.48
CA PRO A 69 13.64 -5.48 16.47
C PRO A 69 13.62 -6.27 15.15
N GLU A 70 13.48 -7.59 15.21
CA GLU A 70 13.45 -8.47 14.05
C GLU A 70 12.21 -8.21 13.20
N LYS A 71 11.02 -8.17 13.81
CA LYS A 71 9.76 -7.86 13.11
C LYS A 71 9.75 -6.43 12.57
N ALA A 72 10.26 -5.46 13.34
CA ALA A 72 10.38 -4.08 12.87
C ALA A 72 11.28 -3.99 11.63
N ALA A 73 12.41 -4.70 11.61
CA ALA A 73 13.30 -4.75 10.45
C ALA A 73 12.63 -5.35 9.21
N GLU A 74 11.82 -6.41 9.36
CA GLU A 74 11.04 -6.98 8.26
C GLU A 74 10.01 -5.99 7.70
N ILE A 75 9.25 -5.32 8.56
CA ILE A 75 8.27 -4.31 8.16
C ILE A 75 8.95 -3.19 7.38
N VAL A 76 10.04 -2.63 7.92
CA VAL A 76 10.81 -1.54 7.28
C VAL A 76 11.45 -1.99 5.96
N LYS A 77 11.89 -3.25 5.85
CA LYS A 77 12.35 -3.84 4.58
C LYS A 77 11.23 -3.82 3.53
N GLY A 78 10.02 -4.20 3.91
CA GLY A 78 8.83 -4.11 3.04
C GLY A 78 8.52 -2.68 2.62
N ILE A 79 8.53 -1.72 3.55
CA ILE A 79 8.27 -0.29 3.27
C ILE A 79 9.32 0.25 2.30
N SER A 80 10.59 -0.04 2.54
CA SER A 80 11.70 0.36 1.68
C SER A 80 11.54 -0.21 0.27
N ALA A 81 11.19 -1.49 0.15
CA ALA A 81 10.92 -2.13 -1.14
C ALA A 81 9.72 -1.50 -1.86
N GLY A 82 8.66 -1.14 -1.14
CA GLY A 82 7.51 -0.40 -1.68
C GLY A 82 7.91 0.98 -2.20
N CYS A 83 8.68 1.74 -1.43
CA CYS A 83 9.16 3.07 -1.83
C CYS A 83 10.00 3.01 -3.11
N VAL A 84 10.89 2.02 -3.24
CA VAL A 84 11.69 1.78 -4.46
C VAL A 84 10.80 1.46 -5.67
N GLN A 85 9.74 0.67 -5.48
CA GLN A 85 8.77 0.38 -6.55
C GLN A 85 7.99 1.63 -6.98
N ALA A 86 7.57 2.44 -6.01
CA ALA A 86 6.83 3.69 -6.21
C ALA A 86 7.71 4.82 -6.78
N GLY A 87 9.03 4.76 -6.61
CA GLY A 87 9.96 5.81 -7.02
C GLY A 87 10.04 6.98 -6.04
N CYS A 88 9.62 6.80 -4.78
CA CYS A 88 9.70 7.83 -3.74
C CYS A 88 10.80 7.53 -2.71
N ALA A 89 11.19 8.56 -1.96
CA ALA A 89 12.16 8.45 -0.88
C ALA A 89 11.46 8.12 0.45
N LEU A 90 11.93 7.11 1.19
CA LEU A 90 11.59 6.96 2.60
C LEU A 90 12.43 7.95 3.42
N ILE A 91 11.80 8.99 3.97
CA ILE A 91 12.55 10.12 4.58
C ILE A 91 12.52 10.13 6.11
N GLY A 92 11.70 9.29 6.72
CA GLY A 92 11.60 9.18 8.16
C GLY A 92 10.45 8.28 8.56
N GLY A 93 10.42 7.92 9.82
CA GLY A 93 9.33 7.18 10.43
C GLY A 93 9.40 7.32 11.94
N GLU A 94 8.40 6.78 12.62
CA GLU A 94 8.33 6.77 14.08
C GLU A 94 7.92 5.38 14.57
N THR A 95 8.45 4.98 15.73
CA THR A 95 8.14 3.69 16.36
C THR A 95 7.66 3.92 17.79
N ALA A 96 6.44 3.46 18.08
CA ALA A 96 5.81 3.60 19.39
C ALA A 96 5.57 2.23 20.03
N GLU A 97 6.19 2.00 21.19
CA GLU A 97 5.87 0.88 22.07
C GLU A 97 4.80 1.32 23.07
N MET A 98 3.62 0.71 23.02
CA MET A 98 2.44 1.05 23.83
C MET A 98 1.87 -0.19 24.52
N PRO A 99 2.53 -0.70 25.59
CA PRO A 99 2.05 -1.85 26.35
C PRO A 99 0.66 -1.58 26.92
N GLY A 100 -0.26 -2.55 26.76
CA GLY A 100 -1.63 -2.44 27.23
C GLY A 100 -2.62 -1.79 26.26
N MET A 101 -2.14 -1.18 25.16
CA MET A 101 -3.00 -0.76 24.03
C MET A 101 -3.08 -1.86 22.97
N TYR A 102 -1.95 -2.46 22.63
CA TYR A 102 -1.84 -3.55 21.67
C TYR A 102 -1.62 -4.89 22.37
N MET A 103 -2.17 -5.96 21.80
CA MET A 103 -1.90 -7.32 22.24
C MET A 103 -0.45 -7.71 21.97
N ASP A 104 0.07 -8.66 22.75
CA ASP A 104 1.45 -9.13 22.58
C ASP A 104 1.65 -9.73 21.18
N GLY A 105 2.74 -9.35 20.52
CA GLY A 105 3.04 -9.73 19.14
C GLY A 105 2.20 -9.04 18.05
N GLU A 106 1.23 -8.19 18.42
CA GLU A 106 0.45 -7.41 17.46
C GLU A 106 1.02 -6.00 17.28
N TYR A 107 0.84 -5.46 16.07
CA TYR A 107 1.21 -4.10 15.72
C TYR A 107 0.20 -3.48 14.76
N ASP A 108 0.26 -2.17 14.60
CA ASP A 108 -0.39 -1.44 13.54
C ASP A 108 0.63 -0.57 12.81
N VAL A 109 0.40 -0.34 11.53
CA VAL A 109 1.27 0.46 10.67
C VAL A 109 0.44 1.45 9.89
N ALA A 110 0.84 2.70 9.98
CA ALA A 110 0.29 3.80 9.21
C ALA A 110 1.37 4.42 8.33
N GLY A 111 0.95 4.89 7.17
CA GLY A 111 1.80 5.43 6.12
C GLY A 111 1.33 6.83 5.76
N PHE A 112 2.25 7.65 5.31
CA PHE A 112 1.98 8.99 4.81
C PHE A 112 2.83 9.26 3.58
N SER A 113 2.18 9.55 2.46
CA SER A 113 2.84 9.86 1.20
C SER A 113 2.52 11.28 0.79
N VAL A 114 3.53 11.98 0.26
CA VAL A 114 3.37 13.25 -0.44
C VAL A 114 3.87 13.09 -1.86
N GLY A 115 3.05 13.53 -2.81
CA GLY A 115 3.39 13.65 -4.22
C GLY A 115 3.17 15.07 -4.73
N ILE A 116 3.50 15.26 -6.00
CA ILE A 116 3.39 16.53 -6.71
C ILE A 116 2.81 16.33 -8.10
N VAL A 117 2.01 17.28 -8.53
CA VAL A 117 1.40 17.35 -9.86
C VAL A 117 1.34 18.81 -10.30
N ASP A 118 1.35 19.08 -11.60
CA ASP A 118 1.01 20.41 -12.10
C ASP A 118 -0.52 20.59 -11.98
N SER A 119 -1.00 21.74 -11.48
CA SER A 119 -2.45 21.95 -11.27
C SER A 119 -3.27 21.72 -12.54
N ASP A 120 -2.70 22.05 -13.69
CA ASP A 120 -3.37 21.93 -14.99
C ASP A 120 -3.42 20.47 -15.49
N ASP A 121 -2.65 19.55 -14.89
CA ASP A 121 -2.56 18.12 -15.27
C ASP A 121 -3.31 17.19 -14.29
N ILE A 122 -4.01 17.74 -13.29
CA ILE A 122 -4.78 16.97 -12.31
C ILE A 122 -5.91 16.20 -13.01
N VAL A 123 -5.98 14.90 -12.74
CA VAL A 123 -7.08 14.04 -13.19
C VAL A 123 -8.15 13.98 -12.11
N ASP A 124 -9.32 14.55 -12.38
CA ASP A 124 -10.43 14.66 -11.42
C ASP A 124 -11.75 14.06 -11.91
N GLY A 125 -11.77 13.46 -13.11
CA GLY A 125 -12.97 12.88 -13.71
C GLY A 125 -13.91 13.88 -14.40
N SER A 126 -13.68 15.19 -14.31
CA SER A 126 -14.58 16.21 -14.87
C SER A 126 -14.65 16.19 -16.40
N ALA A 127 -13.62 15.67 -17.07
CA ALA A 127 -13.56 15.54 -18.53
C ALA A 127 -14.21 14.27 -19.08
N ILE A 128 -14.64 13.34 -18.20
CA ILE A 128 -15.25 12.07 -18.58
C ILE A 128 -16.60 12.31 -19.26
N HIS A 129 -16.84 11.64 -20.39
CA HIS A 129 -18.10 11.75 -21.12
C HIS A 129 -18.52 10.44 -21.79
N VAL A 130 -19.77 10.40 -22.25
CA VAL A 130 -20.31 9.26 -23.01
C VAL A 130 -19.45 9.01 -24.24
N GLY A 131 -18.93 7.79 -24.35
CA GLY A 131 -18.01 7.39 -25.42
C GLY A 131 -16.61 7.04 -24.91
N ASP A 132 -16.24 7.52 -23.72
CA ASP A 132 -14.99 7.12 -23.07
C ASP A 132 -14.98 5.63 -22.69
N ARG A 133 -13.77 5.08 -22.54
CA ARG A 133 -13.55 3.65 -22.24
C ARG A 133 -12.93 3.50 -20.86
N ILE A 134 -13.41 2.50 -20.12
CA ILE A 134 -12.84 2.12 -18.83
C ILE A 134 -11.84 1.00 -19.07
N ILE A 135 -10.62 1.17 -18.56
CA ILE A 135 -9.56 0.17 -18.62
C ILE A 135 -9.23 -0.24 -17.17
N GLY A 136 -9.35 -1.53 -16.89
CA GLY A 136 -8.96 -2.09 -15.60
C GLY A 136 -7.53 -2.60 -15.62
N LEU A 137 -6.72 -2.20 -14.62
CA LEU A 137 -5.44 -2.82 -14.35
C LEU A 137 -5.65 -3.98 -13.38
N ALA A 138 -5.15 -5.17 -13.74
CA ALA A 138 -5.32 -6.36 -12.91
C ALA A 138 -4.70 -6.18 -11.52
N SER A 139 -5.42 -6.59 -10.47
CA SER A 139 -4.88 -6.68 -9.12
C SER A 139 -3.94 -7.88 -8.98
N SER A 140 -3.32 -8.01 -7.81
CA SER A 140 -2.49 -9.15 -7.40
C SER A 140 -3.24 -10.08 -6.44
N GLY A 141 -4.55 -9.88 -6.26
CA GLY A 141 -5.37 -10.57 -5.26
C GLY A 141 -6.30 -9.59 -4.54
N LEU A 142 -6.52 -9.82 -3.24
CA LEU A 142 -7.36 -8.98 -2.39
C LEU A 142 -6.76 -7.61 -2.05
N HIS A 143 -5.46 -7.41 -2.33
CA HIS A 143 -4.70 -6.22 -1.92
C HIS A 143 -4.71 -6.06 -0.40
N SER A 144 -5.08 -4.90 0.15
CA SER A 144 -5.20 -4.64 1.59
C SER A 144 -6.64 -4.49 2.08
N ASN A 145 -7.62 -4.80 1.24
CA ASN A 145 -9.04 -4.57 1.53
C ASN A 145 -9.83 -5.88 1.68
N GLY A 146 -10.90 -5.86 2.47
CA GLY A 146 -11.83 -6.99 2.61
C GLY A 146 -11.37 -8.14 3.53
N PHE A 147 -10.22 -8.03 4.20
CA PHE A 147 -9.64 -9.11 5.00
C PHE A 147 -10.50 -9.55 6.20
N SER A 148 -11.31 -8.67 6.78
CA SER A 148 -12.29 -9.08 7.79
C SER A 148 -13.30 -10.11 7.27
N LEU A 149 -13.81 -9.91 6.04
CA LEU A 149 -14.73 -10.86 5.41
C LEU A 149 -13.99 -12.13 4.97
N ALA A 150 -12.82 -11.98 4.34
CA ALA A 150 -12.01 -13.11 3.91
C ALA A 150 -11.69 -14.06 5.09
N ARG A 151 -11.24 -13.51 6.23
CA ARG A 151 -10.98 -14.30 7.45
C ARG A 151 -12.22 -15.01 7.97
N LYS A 152 -13.37 -14.31 8.00
CA LYS A 152 -14.64 -14.89 8.46
C LYS A 152 -15.07 -16.07 7.59
N VAL A 153 -14.92 -15.97 6.27
CA VAL A 153 -15.28 -17.05 5.35
C VAL A 153 -14.28 -18.19 5.47
N LEU A 154 -12.99 -17.90 5.29
CA LEU A 154 -11.95 -18.93 5.14
C LEU A 154 -11.62 -19.65 6.45
N PHE A 155 -11.42 -18.91 7.55
CA PHE A 155 -10.95 -19.49 8.79
C PHE A 155 -12.08 -19.81 9.78
N THR A 156 -13.22 -19.10 9.71
CA THR A 156 -14.34 -19.35 10.65
C THR A 156 -15.44 -20.21 10.04
N LYS A 157 -15.78 -20.05 8.76
CA LYS A 157 -16.87 -20.82 8.12
C LYS A 157 -16.36 -22.08 7.43
N MET A 158 -15.21 -22.00 6.77
CA MET A 158 -14.59 -23.12 6.08
C MET A 158 -13.57 -23.86 6.95
N GLU A 159 -13.24 -23.31 8.13
CA GLU A 159 -12.31 -23.89 9.11
C GLU A 159 -10.94 -24.25 8.51
N LEU A 160 -10.51 -23.50 7.48
CA LEU A 160 -9.16 -23.62 6.92
C LEU A 160 -8.14 -23.04 7.90
N ASP A 161 -6.87 -23.35 7.65
CA ASP A 161 -5.72 -22.76 8.33
C ASP A 161 -4.83 -22.02 7.32
N VAL A 162 -3.86 -21.23 7.79
CA VAL A 162 -2.96 -20.47 6.91
C VAL A 162 -2.01 -21.34 6.08
N GLY A 163 -1.72 -22.56 6.52
CA GLY A 163 -0.97 -23.57 5.79
C GLY A 163 -1.80 -24.41 4.83
N SER A 164 -3.13 -24.28 4.85
CA SER A 164 -4.04 -25.04 4.00
C SER A 164 -3.69 -24.87 2.52
N LYS A 165 -3.69 -26.00 1.79
CA LYS A 165 -3.49 -26.04 0.33
C LYS A 165 -4.84 -26.14 -0.36
N ILE A 166 -5.09 -25.24 -1.30
CA ILE A 166 -6.31 -25.20 -2.12
C ILE A 166 -5.88 -25.54 -3.55
N ALA A 167 -6.62 -26.41 -4.24
CA ALA A 167 -6.20 -26.96 -5.54
C ALA A 167 -5.93 -25.89 -6.60
N GLU A 168 -6.65 -24.77 -6.53
CA GLU A 168 -6.55 -23.63 -7.43
C GLU A 168 -5.41 -22.66 -7.08
N LEU A 169 -4.74 -22.83 -5.93
CA LEU A 169 -3.66 -21.97 -5.46
C LEU A 169 -2.30 -22.68 -5.56
N GLU A 170 -1.29 -21.96 -6.04
CA GLU A 170 0.08 -22.47 -6.09
C GLU A 170 0.75 -22.47 -4.70
N LYS A 171 0.37 -21.52 -3.85
CA LYS A 171 0.94 -21.29 -2.51
C LYS A 171 0.01 -21.78 -1.41
N SER A 172 0.48 -21.77 -0.16
CA SER A 172 -0.44 -21.91 0.98
C SER A 172 -1.45 -20.75 1.02
N LEU A 173 -2.59 -20.96 1.65
CA LEU A 173 -3.62 -19.93 1.75
C LEU A 173 -3.08 -18.63 2.40
N GLY A 174 -2.27 -18.73 3.44
CA GLY A 174 -1.64 -17.59 4.11
C GLY A 174 -0.69 -16.82 3.21
N GLU A 175 0.18 -17.53 2.48
CA GLU A 175 1.09 -16.91 1.50
C GLU A 175 0.35 -16.23 0.35
N GLU A 176 -0.75 -16.81 -0.14
CA GLU A 176 -1.58 -16.21 -1.18
C GLU A 176 -2.25 -14.93 -0.68
N LEU A 177 -2.85 -14.99 0.52
CA LEU A 177 -3.48 -13.85 1.18
C LEU A 177 -2.49 -12.73 1.51
N LEU A 178 -1.20 -13.05 1.72
CA LEU A 178 -0.13 -12.09 1.93
C LEU A 178 0.53 -11.60 0.65
N THR A 179 0.01 -11.96 -0.53
CA THR A 179 0.48 -11.37 -1.79
C THR A 179 0.38 -9.84 -1.71
N PRO A 180 1.49 -9.10 -1.91
CA PRO A 180 1.49 -7.65 -1.76
C PRO A 180 0.54 -6.94 -2.72
N THR A 181 -0.03 -5.83 -2.26
CA THR A 181 -0.77 -4.88 -3.07
C THR A 181 0.12 -4.34 -4.17
N ARG A 182 -0.43 -4.30 -5.39
CA ARG A 182 0.32 -3.84 -6.56
C ARG A 182 0.46 -2.32 -6.53
N ILE A 183 1.68 -1.83 -6.71
CA ILE A 183 1.99 -0.40 -6.86
C ILE A 183 1.87 -0.02 -8.33
N TYR A 184 0.95 0.89 -8.67
CA TYR A 184 0.65 1.25 -10.05
C TYR A 184 1.36 2.51 -10.55
N VAL A 185 2.15 3.16 -9.69
CA VAL A 185 2.73 4.49 -9.93
C VAL A 185 3.41 4.59 -11.30
N LYS A 186 4.41 3.74 -11.57
CA LYS A 186 5.14 3.77 -12.85
C LYS A 186 4.22 3.51 -14.05
N THR A 187 3.25 2.61 -13.91
CA THR A 187 2.30 2.29 -14.99
C THR A 187 1.44 3.50 -15.32
N VAL A 188 0.85 4.13 -14.29
CA VAL A 188 -0.05 5.29 -14.47
C VAL A 188 0.71 6.50 -15.01
N LEU A 189 1.86 6.85 -14.43
CA LEU A 189 2.66 8.00 -14.89
C LEU A 189 3.16 7.82 -16.34
N ASN A 190 3.53 6.59 -16.73
CA ASN A 190 3.90 6.31 -18.12
C ASN A 190 2.69 6.44 -19.07
N LEU A 191 1.51 5.97 -18.65
CA LEU A 191 0.29 6.12 -19.45
C LEU A 191 -0.11 7.60 -19.61
N MET A 192 -0.01 8.40 -18.55
CA MET A 192 -0.31 9.84 -18.62
C MET A 192 0.63 10.62 -19.53
N ARG A 193 1.88 10.17 -19.69
CA ARG A 193 2.83 10.77 -20.63
C ARG A 193 2.40 10.55 -22.08
N ASP A 194 1.88 9.35 -22.38
CA ASP A 194 1.66 8.90 -23.76
C ASP A 194 0.17 9.01 -24.19
N PHE A 195 -0.76 9.16 -23.23
CA PHE A 195 -2.20 9.20 -23.44
C PHE A 195 -2.89 10.23 -22.55
N THR A 196 -4.00 10.79 -23.02
CA THR A 196 -4.90 11.58 -22.18
C THR A 196 -5.73 10.66 -21.29
N LEU A 197 -5.42 10.62 -19.99
CA LEU A 197 -6.28 10.01 -18.97
C LEU A 197 -7.26 11.07 -18.44
N LYS A 198 -8.47 10.65 -18.06
CA LYS A 198 -9.56 11.52 -17.64
C LYS A 198 -10.21 10.99 -16.37
#